data_AF-A0A3Q0S8N7-F1
#
_entry.id   AF-A0A3Q0S8N7-F1
#
_cell.length_a   1.000
_cell.length_b   1.000
_cell.length_c   1.000
_cell.angle_alpha   90.00
_cell.angle_beta   90.00
_cell.angle_gamma   90.00
#
_symmetry.space_group_name_H-M   'P 1'
#
loop_
_entity.id
_entity.type
_entity.pdbx_description
1 polymer ?
#
loop_
_entity_poly.entity_id
_entity_poly.type
_entity_poly.pdbx_seq_one_letter_code
_entity_poly.pdbx_strand_id
1 'polypeptide(L)'
;MPYMFISTQIRLENGPTNVGDEFSDPVLMNYLGARKTTMLGNNFSEYHVDDPPRLVLDKLEKIGFRVVSMTGVGQTLVWCLHKEME
;
A
#
# COMPACT_ATOMS: atom_id res chain seq x y z
N MET A 1 0.51 -10.64 8.66
CA MET A 1 1.65 -10.24 7.80
C MET A 1 2.33 -9.06 8.46
N PRO A 2 3.56 -9.21 8.99
CA PRO A 2 4.22 -8.14 9.76
C PRO A 2 4.79 -7.02 8.89
N TYR A 3 5.16 -7.31 7.64
CA TYR A 3 5.65 -6.30 6.70
C TYR A 3 4.60 -5.96 5.65
N MET A 4 4.63 -4.71 5.20
CA MET A 4 3.80 -4.21 4.12
C MET A 4 4.60 -3.22 3.27
N PHE A 5 4.39 -3.29 1.95
CA PHE A 5 4.89 -2.31 1.01
C PHE A 5 3.71 -1.59 0.38
N ILE A 6 3.72 -0.26 0.46
CA ILE A 6 2.77 0.57 -0.29
C ILE A 6 3.53 1.46 -1.24
N SER A 7 2.91 1.84 -2.35
CA SER A 7 3.55 2.71 -3.33
C SER A 7 2.56 3.61 -4.04
N THR A 8 3.06 4.73 -4.54
CA THR A 8 2.32 5.58 -5.48
C THR A 8 3.27 6.11 -6.54
N GLN A 9 2.76 6.31 -7.74
CA GLN A 9 3.48 7.06 -8.76
C GLN A 9 3.31 8.56 -8.48
N ILE A 10 4.23 9.39 -8.96
CA ILE A 10 4.07 10.83 -8.83
C ILE A 10 2.72 11.29 -9.46
N ARG A 11 2.01 12.25 -8.86
CA ARG A 11 2.43 13.06 -7.71
C ARG A 11 1.89 12.55 -6.37
N LEU A 12 2.66 12.76 -5.31
CA LEU A 12 2.42 12.25 -3.95
C LEU A 12 1.14 12.81 -3.30
N GLU A 13 0.68 13.96 -3.76
CA GLU A 13 -0.52 14.62 -3.24
C GLU A 13 -1.82 13.97 -3.72
N ASN A 14 -1.76 13.03 -4.67
CA ASN A 14 -2.92 12.34 -5.22
C ASN A 14 -2.75 10.81 -5.20
N GLY A 15 -3.86 10.09 -5.32
CA GLY A 15 -3.85 8.66 -5.59
C GLY A 15 -3.70 8.33 -7.08
N PRO A 16 -3.74 7.04 -7.45
CA PRO A 16 -3.98 5.91 -6.55
C PRO A 16 -2.73 5.50 -5.74
N THR A 17 -2.96 4.86 -4.59
CA THR A 17 -1.92 4.21 -3.80
C THR A 17 -2.10 2.69 -3.91
N ASN A 18 -1.07 1.98 -4.37
CA ASN A 18 -0.99 0.53 -4.33
C ASN A 18 -0.67 0.09 -2.89
N VAL A 19 -1.48 -0.80 -2.35
CA VAL A 19 -1.46 -1.18 -0.92
C VAL A 19 -1.28 -2.67 -0.66
N GLY A 20 -1.23 -3.48 -1.71
CA GLY A 20 -1.01 -4.92 -1.55
C GLY A 20 -0.88 -5.67 -2.86
N ASP A 21 -0.35 -6.88 -2.75
CA ASP A 21 -0.29 -7.89 -3.80
C ASP A 21 -1.45 -8.90 -3.68
N GLU A 22 -1.46 -9.90 -4.57
CA GLU A 22 -2.48 -10.95 -4.61
C GLU A 22 -2.67 -11.71 -3.28
N PHE A 23 -1.61 -11.84 -2.48
CA PHE A 23 -1.59 -12.62 -1.24
C PHE A 23 -1.75 -11.75 0.00
N SER A 24 -1.94 -10.45 -0.16
CA SER A 24 -2.13 -9.50 0.94
C SER A 24 -3.40 -9.80 1.73
N ASP A 25 -3.36 -9.54 3.04
CA ASP A 25 -4.42 -9.88 3.99
C ASP A 25 -5.76 -9.25 3.57
N PRO A 26 -6.77 -10.06 3.19
CA PRO A 26 -8.05 -9.53 2.70
C PRO A 26 -8.78 -8.65 3.72
N VAL A 27 -8.62 -8.91 5.02
CA VAL A 27 -9.25 -8.11 6.08
C VAL A 27 -8.62 -6.72 6.11
N LEU A 28 -7.29 -6.66 5.99
CA LEU A 28 -6.55 -5.41 5.91
C LEU A 28 -6.87 -4.63 4.63
N MET A 29 -6.93 -5.31 3.47
CA MET A 29 -7.30 -4.68 2.20
C MET A 29 -8.70 -4.09 2.25
N ASN A 30 -9.66 -4.81 2.86
CA ASN A 30 -11.02 -4.32 3.06
C ASN A 30 -11.07 -3.13 4.03
N TYR A 31 -10.30 -3.14 5.12
CA TYR A 31 -10.20 -2.00 6.05
C TYR A 31 -9.68 -0.73 5.34
N LEU A 32 -8.73 -0.87 4.42
CA LEU A 32 -8.23 0.25 3.63
C LEU A 32 -9.23 0.75 2.58
N GLY A 33 -10.23 -0.07 2.23
CA GLY A 33 -11.17 0.19 1.13
C GLY A 33 -10.57 -0.12 -0.24
N ALA A 34 -9.63 -1.06 -0.32
CA ALA A 34 -8.87 -1.35 -1.52
C ALA A 34 -9.65 -2.22 -2.52
N ARG A 35 -9.41 -1.99 -3.81
CA ARG A 35 -9.93 -2.82 -4.91
C ARG A 35 -8.82 -3.69 -5.46
N LYS A 36 -9.10 -4.98 -5.67
CA LYS A 36 -8.20 -5.91 -6.36
C LYS A 36 -8.37 -5.75 -7.87
N THR A 37 -7.28 -5.48 -8.58
CA THR A 37 -7.27 -5.36 -10.04
C THR A 37 -6.09 -6.09 -10.65
N THR A 38 -6.29 -6.57 -11.88
CA THR A 38 -5.22 -7.11 -12.73
C THR A 38 -5.13 -6.18 -13.94
N MET A 39 -4.06 -5.40 -14.03
CA MET A 39 -3.85 -4.55 -15.21
C MET A 39 -3.58 -5.43 -16.45
N LEU A 40 -4.03 -4.97 -17.62
CA LEU A 40 -3.77 -5.65 -18.87
C LEU A 40 -2.24 -5.79 -19.08
N GLY A 41 -1.79 -7.03 -19.28
CA GLY A 41 -0.36 -7.35 -19.43
C GLY A 41 0.30 -7.88 -18.17
N ASN A 42 -0.32 -7.74 -16.99
CA ASN A 42 0.17 -8.35 -15.76
C ASN A 42 -0.38 -9.77 -15.59
N ASN A 43 0.46 -10.66 -15.06
CA ASN A 43 0.08 -12.00 -14.62
C ASN A 43 -0.18 -12.07 -13.11
N PHE A 44 -0.24 -10.92 -12.44
CA PHE A 44 -0.48 -10.78 -11.01
C PHE A 44 -1.57 -9.74 -10.76
N SER A 45 -2.24 -9.86 -9.61
CA SER A 45 -3.19 -8.88 -9.13
C SER A 45 -2.58 -7.99 -8.05
N GLU A 46 -3.07 -6.76 -7.98
CA GLU A 46 -2.68 -5.78 -6.97
C GLU A 46 -3.92 -5.14 -6.33
N TYR A 47 -3.77 -4.69 -5.10
CA TYR A 47 -4.76 -3.90 -4.41
C TYR A 47 -4.38 -2.42 -4.46
N HIS A 48 -5.32 -1.57 -4.82
CA HIS A 48 -5.14 -0.12 -4.80
C HIS A 48 -6.32 0.59 -4.14
N VAL A 49 -6.05 1.79 -3.61
CA VAL A 49 -7.05 2.76 -3.15
C VAL A 49 -6.90 4.06 -3.92
N ASP A 50 -7.97 4.83 -4.03
CA ASP A 50 -7.96 6.15 -4.69
C ASP A 50 -7.35 7.25 -3.77
N ASP A 51 -7.13 6.93 -2.49
CA ASP A 51 -6.52 7.84 -1.53
C ASP A 51 -5.03 8.11 -1.83
N PRO A 52 -4.52 9.33 -1.56
CA PRO A 52 -3.08 9.60 -1.55
C PRO A 52 -2.37 8.82 -0.42
N PRO A 53 -1.05 8.55 -0.56
CA PRO A 53 -0.30 7.71 0.37
C PRO A 53 -0.34 8.24 1.81
N ARG A 54 -0.41 9.56 2.02
CA ARG A 54 -0.52 10.17 3.35
C ARG A 54 -1.74 9.64 4.13
N LEU A 55 -2.91 9.56 3.49
CA LEU A 55 -4.12 9.04 4.14
C LEU A 55 -4.05 7.53 4.40
N VAL A 56 -3.38 6.79 3.50
CA VAL A 56 -3.13 5.36 3.69
C VAL A 56 -2.21 5.11 4.88
N LEU A 57 -1.12 5.87 4.99
CA LEU A 57 -0.20 5.80 6.12
C LEU A 57 -0.92 6.09 7.46
N ASP A 58 -1.77 7.14 7.52
CA ASP A 58 -2.59 7.42 8.71
C ASP A 58 -3.50 6.25 9.09
N LYS A 59 -4.13 5.58 8.09
CA LYS A 59 -5.00 4.41 8.33
C LYS A 59 -4.19 3.22 8.86
N LEU A 60 -3.00 3.00 8.33
CA LEU A 60 -2.09 1.91 8.71
C LEU A 60 -1.50 2.13 10.12
N GLU A 61 -1.21 3.37 10.49
CA GLU A 61 -0.73 3.72 11.83
C GLU A 61 -1.75 3.33 12.92
N LYS A 62 -3.05 3.58 12.68
CA LYS A 62 -4.14 3.24 13.62
C LYS A 62 -4.24 1.75 13.96
N ILE A 63 -3.72 0.88 13.12
CA ILE A 63 -3.74 -0.58 13.32
C ILE A 63 -2.35 -1.15 13.65
N GLY A 64 -1.38 -0.27 13.96
CA GLY A 64 -0.07 -0.64 14.52
C GLY A 64 1.06 -0.81 13.50
N PHE A 65 0.89 -0.39 12.25
CA PHE A 65 2.02 -0.34 11.32
C PHE A 65 2.83 0.94 11.52
N ARG A 66 4.16 0.82 11.42
CA ARG A 66 5.09 1.94 11.45
C ARG A 66 5.93 1.96 10.18
N VAL A 67 6.16 3.14 9.62
CA VAL A 67 7.12 3.31 8.52
C VAL A 67 8.53 2.99 9.01
N VAL A 68 9.20 2.05 8.34
CA VAL A 68 10.59 1.67 8.60
C VAL A 68 11.52 2.37 7.61
N SER A 69 11.11 2.49 6.35
CA SER A 69 11.91 3.13 5.31
C SER A 69 11.03 3.66 4.19
N MET A 70 11.55 4.63 3.45
CA MET A 70 10.96 5.20 2.23
C MET A 70 12.04 5.31 1.16
N THR A 71 11.71 4.97 -0.08
CA THR A 71 12.61 5.14 -1.22
C THR A 71 11.86 5.52 -2.49
N GLY A 72 12.58 6.08 -3.47
CA GLY A 72 12.08 6.35 -4.81
C GLY A 72 12.73 5.45 -5.85
N VAL A 73 11.95 4.92 -6.77
CA VAL A 73 12.40 4.11 -7.91
C VAL A 73 11.70 4.59 -9.18
N GLY A 74 12.44 5.23 -10.09
CA GLY A 74 11.86 5.85 -11.27
C GLY A 74 10.91 6.99 -10.90
N GLN A 75 9.64 6.86 -11.28
CA GLN A 75 8.57 7.81 -10.95
C GLN A 75 7.68 7.31 -9.79
N THR A 76 8.11 6.25 -9.09
CA THR A 76 7.36 5.62 -8.01
C THR A 76 8.03 5.86 -6.67
N LEU A 77 7.24 6.20 -5.65
CA LEU A 77 7.65 6.23 -4.26
C LEU A 77 7.11 5.01 -3.54
N VAL A 78 7.94 4.39 -2.70
CA VAL A 78 7.63 3.16 -1.96
C VAL A 78 7.91 3.37 -0.47
N TRP A 79 6.97 2.93 0.37
CA TRP A 79 7.14 2.87 1.82
C TRP A 79 7.15 1.42 2.28
N CYS A 80 8.16 1.08 3.08
CA CYS A 80 8.21 -0.17 3.82
C CYS A 80 7.66 0.10 5.22
N LEU A 81 6.61 -0.65 5.60
CA LEU A 81 5.99 -0.60 6.91
C LEU A 81 6.19 -1.94 7.65
N HIS A 82 6.28 -1.86 8.97
CA HIS A 82 6.33 -3.00 9.86
C HIS A 82 5.32 -2.85 11.00
N LYS A 83 4.62 -3.95 11.31
CA LYS A 83 3.81 -4.12 12.51
C LYS A 83 4.49 -5.17 13.39
N GLU A 84 4.87 -4.77 14.60
CA GLU A 84 5.45 -5.68 15.58
C GLU A 84 4.47 -6.82 15.89
N MET A 85 4.99 -8.04 15.93
CA MET A 85 4.25 -9.22 16.41
C MET A 85 4.60 -9.40 17.88
N GLU A 86 3.58 -9.42 18.75
CA GLU A 86 3.75 -9.83 20.16
C GLU A 86 4.21 -11.29 20.27
#